data_AF-A0A7M7MRJ1-F1
#
_entry.id   AF-A0A7M7MRJ1-F1
#
_cell.length_a   1.000
_cell.length_b   1.000
_cell.length_c   1.000
_cell.angle_alpha   90.00
_cell.angle_beta   90.00
_cell.angle_gamma   90.00
#
_symmetry.space_group_name_H-M   'P 1'
#
loop_
_entity.id
_entity.type
_entity.pdbx_description
1 polymer ?
#
loop_
_entity_poly.entity_id
_entity_poly.type
_entity_poly.pdbx_seq_one_letter_code
_entity_poly.pdbx_strand_id
1 'polypeptide(L)'
;MIKRNTYLDELDQDVLNRWYNFTDGVKWYNNKIQSPSNPTNWQQYITDIRRYWILWKYNPNYSYNLENPEINDPSMGQASVIRKIFKDKKNGFFVECGAYDGETRSNTLVLERFFNWSGLLIEADPINFNKMLKKNRRAYLTPTCLAIEPYPSVNFFLMANNVGRLHEPNASDIHLPNSADVVHNGVHISVQCFPFIDLMFALNITTINYFSLDIEGHELQVLKTIPFDMINIETFSVEFSHVESGKRSLIDFMESKGYYIYSLVVRSDNLAHDIIFMKYDYENSNLLK
;
A
#
# COMPACT_ATOMS: atom_id res chain seq x y z
N MET A 1 2.76 -36.06 4.43
CA MET A 1 3.99 -35.34 4.79
C MET A 1 3.62 -33.88 4.97
N ILE A 2 3.70 -33.34 6.18
CA ILE A 2 3.54 -31.90 6.42
C ILE A 2 4.84 -31.26 5.91
N LYS A 3 4.77 -30.51 4.81
CA LYS A 3 5.92 -29.72 4.33
C LYS A 3 6.27 -28.71 5.42
N ARG A 4 7.53 -28.67 5.84
CA ARG A 4 8.05 -27.63 6.74
C ARG A 4 7.81 -26.27 6.07
N ASN A 5 7.17 -25.34 6.79
CA ASN A 5 7.04 -23.96 6.34
C ASN A 5 8.42 -23.28 6.46
N THR A 6 9.01 -22.91 5.32
CA THR A 6 10.34 -22.27 5.25
C THR A 6 10.26 -20.75 5.12
N TYR A 7 9.06 -20.15 5.20
CA TYR A 7 8.87 -18.70 5.03
C TYR A 7 9.79 -17.89 5.95
N LEU A 8 9.85 -18.24 7.23
CA LEU A 8 10.70 -17.58 8.22
C LEU A 8 12.21 -17.78 7.98
N ASP A 9 12.60 -18.79 7.18
CA ASP A 9 14.01 -19.01 6.86
C ASP A 9 14.55 -17.92 5.89
N GLU A 10 13.68 -17.09 5.30
CA GLU A 10 14.02 -16.00 4.36
C GLU A 10 14.22 -14.63 5.04
N LEU A 11 14.14 -14.57 6.38
CA LEU A 11 14.34 -13.35 7.16
C LEU A 11 15.75 -12.78 6.97
N ASP A 12 15.82 -11.53 6.50
CA ASP A 12 17.07 -10.81 6.28
C ASP A 12 17.43 -9.95 7.50
N GLN A 13 18.59 -10.21 8.09
CA GLN A 13 19.00 -9.55 9.34
C GLN A 13 19.29 -8.06 9.15
N ASP A 14 19.76 -7.63 7.98
CA ASP A 14 20.02 -6.21 7.73
C ASP A 14 18.71 -5.43 7.59
N VAL A 15 17.70 -6.03 6.95
CA VAL A 15 16.34 -5.48 6.89
C VAL A 15 15.74 -5.36 8.29
N LEU A 16 15.79 -6.44 9.08
CA LEU A 16 15.26 -6.46 10.45
C LEU A 16 15.93 -5.42 11.33
N ASN A 17 17.26 -5.40 11.38
CA ASN A 17 18.01 -4.49 12.23
C ASN A 17 17.77 -3.03 11.87
N ARG A 18 17.46 -2.72 10.60
CA ARG A 18 17.27 -1.36 10.14
C ARG A 18 15.88 -0.78 10.41
N TRP A 19 14.82 -1.58 10.24
CA TRP A 19 13.44 -1.05 10.24
C TRP A 19 12.49 -1.72 11.22
N TYR A 20 12.84 -2.91 11.72
CA TYR A 20 11.99 -3.72 12.58
C TYR A 20 12.57 -3.90 13.98
N ASN A 21 13.81 -3.44 14.19
CA ASN A 21 14.41 -3.35 15.50
C ASN A 21 14.18 -1.95 16.09
N PHE A 22 13.30 -1.87 17.08
CA PHE A 22 12.93 -0.63 17.75
C PHE A 22 13.85 -0.29 18.94
N THR A 23 14.94 -1.05 19.15
CA THR A 23 15.77 -0.88 20.34
C THR A 23 16.71 0.31 20.27
N ASP A 24 17.12 0.85 19.11
CA ASP A 24 17.94 2.08 19.03
C ASP A 24 18.00 2.76 17.63
N GLY A 25 18.03 4.11 17.61
CA GLY A 25 18.67 4.90 16.53
C GLY A 25 17.77 5.68 15.55
N VAL A 26 16.57 5.20 15.21
CA VAL A 26 15.67 5.90 14.27
C VAL A 26 14.66 6.75 15.05
N LYS A 27 14.39 7.98 14.60
CA LYS A 27 13.31 8.78 15.18
C LYS A 27 11.97 8.31 14.62
N TRP A 28 11.07 7.90 15.50
CA TRP A 28 9.80 7.28 15.13
C TRP A 28 8.61 8.24 15.21
N TYR A 29 8.73 9.34 15.97
CA TYR A 29 7.72 10.40 16.09
C TYR A 29 6.33 9.93 16.58
N ASN A 30 6.29 8.75 17.20
CA ASN A 30 5.05 8.05 17.51
C ASN A 30 4.11 8.83 18.43
N ASN A 31 2.82 8.61 18.24
CA ASN A 31 1.72 9.09 19.09
C ASN A 31 1.60 10.62 19.16
N LYS A 32 2.11 11.34 18.16
CA LYS A 32 2.00 12.78 18.04
C LYS A 32 1.67 13.17 16.61
N ILE A 33 0.59 13.92 16.43
CA ILE A 33 0.26 14.55 15.15
C ILE A 33 1.41 15.47 14.76
N GLN A 34 2.00 15.20 13.60
CA GLN A 34 2.99 16.07 13.00
C GLN A 34 2.24 17.07 12.09
N SER A 35 2.63 18.34 12.14
CA SER A 35 1.90 19.39 11.43
C SER A 35 2.83 20.45 10.85
N PRO A 36 2.55 20.95 9.62
CA PRO A 36 3.22 22.12 9.05
C PRO A 36 3.13 23.39 9.91
N SER A 37 2.19 23.45 10.87
CA SER A 37 2.05 24.59 11.78
C SER A 37 3.24 24.82 12.71
N ASN A 38 4.14 23.84 12.87
CA ASN A 38 5.45 24.01 13.48
C ASN A 38 6.55 23.73 12.43
N PRO A 39 6.98 24.75 11.66
CA PRO A 39 7.78 24.55 10.44
C PRO A 39 9.11 23.82 10.68
N THR A 40 9.81 24.12 11.77
CA THR A 40 11.11 23.51 12.08
C THR A 40 10.98 22.03 12.39
N ASN A 41 10.04 21.66 13.26
CA ASN A 41 9.80 20.25 13.62
C ASN A 41 9.24 19.47 12.43
N TRP A 42 8.34 20.08 11.67
CA TRP A 42 7.77 19.51 10.46
C TRP A 42 8.84 19.21 9.41
N GLN A 43 9.71 20.17 9.12
CA GLN A 43 10.77 19.98 8.13
C GLN A 43 11.74 18.87 8.54
N GLN A 44 12.09 18.81 9.82
CA GLN A 44 12.94 17.74 10.34
C GLN A 44 12.24 16.38 10.24
N TYR A 45 10.96 16.31 10.61
CA TYR A 45 10.15 15.09 10.54
C TYR A 45 10.09 14.53 9.12
N ILE A 46 9.70 15.36 8.15
CA ILE A 46 9.59 14.97 6.74
C ILE A 46 10.96 14.58 6.16
N THR A 47 12.03 15.28 6.54
CA THR A 47 13.40 14.92 6.16
C THR A 47 13.80 13.55 6.70
N ASP A 48 13.47 13.26 7.97
CA ASP A 48 13.80 12.00 8.61
C ASP A 48 12.97 10.84 8.00
N ILE A 49 11.68 11.04 7.66
CA ILE A 49 10.91 10.07 6.84
C ILE A 49 11.62 9.80 5.52
N ARG A 50 11.91 10.84 4.75
CA ARG A 50 12.50 10.70 3.43
C ARG A 50 13.85 9.97 3.48
N ARG A 51 14.64 10.22 4.52
CA ARG A 51 15.99 9.66 4.68
C ARG A 51 15.99 8.21 5.17
N TYR A 52 15.15 7.88 6.15
CA TYR A 52 15.24 6.61 6.85
C TYR A 52 14.19 5.59 6.41
N TRP A 53 13.03 6.07 5.92
CA TRP A 53 11.84 5.24 5.67
C TRP A 53 11.50 5.07 4.20
N ILE A 54 12.03 5.91 3.31
CA ILE A 54 11.73 5.83 1.88
C ILE A 54 13.01 5.59 1.08
N LEU A 55 13.01 4.54 0.26
CA LEU A 55 14.14 4.17 -0.58
C LEU A 55 13.84 4.39 -2.06
N TRP A 56 14.87 4.73 -2.82
CA TRP A 56 14.88 4.62 -4.28
C TRP A 56 16.01 3.67 -4.66
N LYS A 57 15.65 2.43 -5.04
CA LYS A 57 16.62 1.38 -5.40
C LYS A 57 16.77 1.17 -6.90
N TYR A 58 15.90 1.81 -7.70
CA TYR A 58 15.95 1.72 -9.14
C TYR A 58 17.28 2.21 -9.71
N ASN A 59 17.86 1.39 -10.58
CA ASN A 59 19.02 1.74 -11.37
C ASN A 59 18.71 1.49 -12.86
N PRO A 60 18.76 2.53 -13.71
CA PRO A 60 18.43 2.41 -15.13
C PRO A 60 19.41 1.54 -15.93
N ASN A 61 20.58 1.22 -15.37
CA ASN A 61 21.56 0.33 -16.02
C ASN A 61 21.25 -1.15 -15.81
N TYR A 62 20.30 -1.48 -14.94
CA TYR A 62 19.85 -2.86 -14.71
C TYR A 62 18.42 -3.03 -15.23
N SER A 63 18.13 -4.21 -15.77
CA SER A 63 16.76 -4.60 -16.10
C SER A 63 15.96 -4.88 -14.83
N TYR A 64 14.63 -5.03 -14.96
CA TYR A 64 13.83 -5.61 -13.90
C TYR A 64 14.33 -7.02 -13.59
N ASN A 65 14.41 -7.35 -12.31
CA ASN A 65 14.75 -8.69 -11.86
C ASN A 65 13.47 -9.39 -11.38
N LEU A 66 12.67 -9.82 -12.36
CA LEU A 66 11.37 -10.45 -12.13
C LEU A 66 11.53 -11.98 -12.17
N GLU A 67 10.76 -12.71 -11.36
CA GLU A 67 10.71 -14.17 -11.46
C GLU A 67 9.93 -14.65 -12.70
N ASN A 68 8.88 -13.93 -13.09
CA ASN A 68 7.99 -14.24 -14.21
C ASN A 68 7.92 -13.07 -15.21
N PRO A 69 9.05 -12.68 -15.84
CA PRO A 69 9.11 -11.49 -16.70
C PRO A 69 8.20 -11.57 -17.94
N GLU A 70 7.82 -12.76 -18.38
CA GLU A 70 6.90 -13.02 -19.48
C GLU A 70 5.44 -12.66 -19.17
N ILE A 71 5.07 -12.56 -17.89
CA ILE A 71 3.75 -12.09 -17.48
C ILE A 71 3.71 -10.57 -17.67
N ASN A 72 2.96 -10.11 -18.67
CA ASN A 72 2.84 -8.68 -18.97
C ASN A 72 2.04 -7.94 -17.89
N ASP A 73 0.90 -8.49 -17.49
CA ASP A 73 0.03 -7.91 -16.48
C ASP A 73 -0.17 -8.96 -15.37
N PRO A 74 0.57 -8.84 -14.25
CA PRO A 74 0.40 -9.76 -13.13
C PRO A 74 -0.85 -9.43 -12.29
N SER A 75 -1.49 -8.27 -12.50
CA SER A 75 -2.70 -7.91 -11.77
C SER A 75 -3.85 -8.87 -12.06
N MET A 76 -4.86 -8.86 -11.21
CA MET A 76 -6.04 -9.70 -11.35
C MET A 76 -7.19 -9.02 -12.13
N GLY A 77 -6.89 -7.91 -12.81
CA GLY A 77 -7.81 -7.13 -13.63
C GLY A 77 -7.83 -5.63 -13.27
N GLN A 78 -7.34 -5.26 -12.10
CA GLN A 78 -7.28 -3.89 -11.60
C GLN A 78 -6.52 -2.99 -12.58
N ALA A 79 -5.31 -3.39 -12.99
CA ALA A 79 -4.49 -2.57 -13.87
C ALA A 79 -5.12 -2.37 -15.26
N SER A 80 -5.85 -3.37 -15.77
CA SER A 80 -6.62 -3.25 -17.02
C SER A 80 -7.69 -2.16 -16.93
N VAL A 81 -8.41 -2.09 -15.81
CA VAL A 81 -9.42 -1.04 -15.57
C VAL A 81 -8.74 0.34 -15.50
N ILE A 82 -7.63 0.45 -14.76
CA ILE A 82 -6.88 1.71 -14.64
C ILE A 82 -6.37 2.19 -16.00
N ARG A 83 -5.79 1.29 -16.80
CA ARG A 83 -5.37 1.58 -18.17
C ARG A 83 -6.52 2.09 -19.04
N LYS A 84 -7.71 1.50 -18.90
CA LYS A 84 -8.92 1.96 -19.61
C LYS A 84 -9.36 3.35 -19.16
N ILE A 85 -9.41 3.63 -17.86
CA ILE A 85 -9.76 4.95 -17.30
C ILE A 85 -8.83 6.02 -17.87
N PHE A 86 -7.52 5.76 -17.82
CA PHE A 86 -6.50 6.72 -18.23
C PHE A 86 -6.14 6.66 -19.71
N LYS A 87 -6.83 5.85 -20.51
CA LYS A 87 -6.56 5.66 -21.95
C LYS A 87 -5.07 5.40 -22.21
N ASP A 88 -4.49 4.49 -21.45
CA ASP A 88 -3.07 4.11 -21.58
C ASP A 88 -2.10 5.31 -21.41
N LYS A 89 -2.49 6.30 -20.57
CA LYS A 89 -1.65 7.46 -20.18
C LYS A 89 -0.25 7.00 -19.82
N LYS A 90 0.74 7.80 -20.22
CA LYS A 90 2.13 7.64 -19.79
C LYS A 90 2.48 8.59 -18.65
N ASN A 91 3.51 8.25 -17.89
CA ASN A 91 4.08 9.11 -16.84
C ASN A 91 3.09 9.43 -15.69
N GLY A 92 2.26 8.46 -15.30
CA GLY A 92 1.44 8.59 -14.09
C GLY A 92 2.22 8.27 -12.82
N PHE A 93 1.65 8.65 -11.68
CA PHE A 93 2.14 8.28 -10.36
C PHE A 93 1.15 7.31 -9.67
N PHE A 94 1.65 6.18 -9.19
CA PHE A 94 0.85 5.22 -8.42
C PHE A 94 1.29 5.12 -6.96
N VAL A 95 0.38 4.62 -6.12
CA VAL A 95 0.68 4.09 -4.79
C VAL A 95 0.11 2.67 -4.73
N GLU A 96 0.88 1.73 -4.22
CA GLU A 96 0.43 0.37 -3.94
C GLU A 96 0.79 0.02 -2.50
N CYS A 97 -0.24 -0.19 -1.67
CA CYS A 97 -0.09 -0.65 -0.30
C CYS A 97 -0.62 -2.07 -0.19
N GLY A 98 0.21 -2.96 0.37
CA GLY A 98 0.11 -4.41 0.14
C GLY A 98 0.92 -4.83 -1.08
N ALA A 99 2.09 -4.23 -1.29
CA ALA A 99 2.90 -4.47 -2.49
C ALA A 99 3.54 -5.88 -2.53
N TYR A 100 3.47 -6.63 -1.43
CA TYR A 100 3.97 -7.99 -1.30
C TYR A 100 5.44 -8.08 -1.76
N ASP A 101 5.78 -9.02 -2.64
CA ASP A 101 7.14 -9.20 -3.17
C ASP A 101 7.50 -8.19 -4.29
N GLY A 102 6.61 -7.26 -4.60
CA GLY A 102 6.77 -6.26 -5.66
C GLY A 102 6.58 -6.80 -7.08
N GLU A 103 6.03 -8.00 -7.26
CA GLU A 103 5.78 -8.60 -8.57
C GLU A 103 4.49 -9.40 -8.62
N THR A 104 4.39 -10.41 -7.77
CA THR A 104 3.27 -11.35 -7.71
C THR A 104 2.00 -10.56 -7.43
N ARG A 105 1.06 -10.63 -8.39
CA ARG A 105 -0.23 -9.91 -8.34
C ARG A 105 -0.13 -8.39 -8.25
N SER A 106 1.03 -7.79 -8.55
CA SER A 106 1.17 -6.35 -8.45
C SER A 106 0.21 -5.62 -9.38
N ASN A 107 -0.59 -4.72 -8.82
CA ASN A 107 -1.56 -3.92 -9.54
C ASN A 107 -0.90 -2.78 -10.34
N THR A 108 0.39 -2.52 -10.12
CA THR A 108 1.09 -1.37 -10.71
C THR A 108 2.25 -1.74 -11.63
N LEU A 109 2.74 -3.00 -11.60
CA LEU A 109 3.92 -3.41 -12.37
C LEU A 109 3.76 -3.18 -13.88
N VAL A 110 2.57 -3.46 -14.44
CA VAL A 110 2.30 -3.24 -15.87
C VAL A 110 2.32 -1.75 -16.24
N LEU A 111 1.83 -0.87 -15.35
CA LEU A 111 1.83 0.58 -15.53
C LEU A 111 3.27 1.12 -15.54
N GLU A 112 4.10 0.58 -14.66
CA GLU A 112 5.52 0.90 -14.56
C GLU A 112 6.30 0.46 -15.82
N ARG A 113 6.19 -0.83 -16.17
CA ARG A 113 6.95 -1.46 -17.26
C ARG A 113 6.61 -0.89 -18.64
N PHE A 114 5.32 -0.72 -18.91
CA PHE A 114 4.86 -0.43 -20.27
C PHE A 114 4.35 1.00 -20.43
N PHE A 115 3.94 1.66 -19.35
CA PHE A 115 3.35 3.01 -19.40
C PHE A 115 4.25 4.09 -18.84
N ASN A 116 5.47 3.75 -18.47
CA ASN A 116 6.42 4.70 -17.91
C ASN A 116 5.92 5.35 -16.62
N TRP A 117 5.06 4.68 -15.85
CA TRP A 117 4.67 5.18 -14.53
C TRP A 117 5.81 5.00 -13.53
N SER A 118 5.72 5.72 -12.42
CA SER A 118 6.54 5.55 -11.23
C SER A 118 5.61 5.65 -10.01
N GLY A 119 6.08 5.34 -8.82
CA GLY A 119 5.18 5.36 -7.67
C GLY A 119 5.84 5.10 -6.34
N LEU A 120 5.03 4.74 -5.35
CA LEU A 120 5.44 4.26 -4.04
C LEU A 120 4.84 2.87 -3.79
N LEU A 121 5.70 1.91 -3.46
CA LEU A 121 5.32 0.57 -2.98
C LEU A 121 5.50 0.50 -1.46
N ILE A 122 4.45 0.08 -0.77
CA ILE A 122 4.37 0.02 0.69
C ILE A 122 4.13 -1.44 1.08
N GLU A 123 5.06 -2.02 1.85
CA GLU A 123 5.00 -3.39 2.34
C GLU A 123 5.51 -3.47 3.77
N ALA A 124 4.72 -4.02 4.68
CA ALA A 124 5.06 -4.08 6.09
C ALA A 124 5.80 -5.38 6.46
N ASP A 125 5.60 -6.48 5.74
CA ASP A 125 6.28 -7.74 6.01
C ASP A 125 7.76 -7.68 5.60
N PRO A 126 8.72 -7.90 6.52
CA PRO A 126 10.15 -7.81 6.23
C PRO A 126 10.63 -8.80 5.17
N ILE A 127 10.01 -9.98 5.06
CA ILE A 127 10.39 -11.00 4.09
C ILE A 127 9.97 -10.56 2.69
N ASN A 128 8.72 -10.14 2.54
CA ASN A 128 8.19 -9.65 1.27
C ASN A 128 8.90 -8.37 0.83
N PHE A 129 9.15 -7.45 1.77
CA PHE A 129 9.94 -6.26 1.50
C PHE A 129 11.35 -6.60 1.01
N ASN A 130 12.03 -7.59 1.61
CA ASN A 130 13.35 -8.04 1.15
C ASN A 130 13.33 -8.60 -0.28
N LYS A 131 12.26 -9.31 -0.66
CA LYS A 131 12.07 -9.76 -2.05
C LYS A 131 11.90 -8.57 -2.98
N MET A 132 11.06 -7.61 -2.60
CA MET A 132 10.80 -6.39 -3.36
C MET A 132 12.07 -5.55 -3.59
N LEU A 133 12.97 -5.46 -2.61
CA LEU A 133 14.26 -4.77 -2.75
C LEU A 133 15.11 -5.29 -3.92
N LYS A 134 14.94 -6.55 -4.30
CA LYS A 134 15.74 -7.23 -5.33
C LYS A 134 15.17 -7.06 -6.74
N LYS A 135 13.97 -6.49 -6.89
CA LYS A 135 13.23 -6.41 -8.17
C LYS A 135 13.71 -5.34 -9.13
N ASN A 136 14.47 -4.36 -8.64
CA ASN A 136 14.81 -3.15 -9.40
C ASN A 136 13.56 -2.41 -9.93
N ARG A 137 12.46 -2.43 -9.16
CA ARG A 137 11.24 -1.66 -9.45
C ARG A 137 11.58 -0.17 -9.57
N ARG A 138 11.00 0.50 -10.57
CA ARG A 138 11.11 1.94 -10.76
C ARG A 138 10.06 2.69 -9.92
N ALA A 139 10.17 2.49 -8.62
CA ALA A 139 9.32 3.07 -7.62
C ALA A 139 10.12 3.37 -6.35
N TYR A 140 9.59 4.27 -5.53
CA TYR A 140 9.97 4.38 -4.14
C TYR A 140 9.49 3.15 -3.38
N LEU A 141 10.25 2.70 -2.39
CA LEU A 141 9.92 1.56 -1.54
C LEU A 141 9.89 2.01 -0.09
N THR A 142 8.95 1.51 0.71
CA THR A 142 8.92 1.76 2.15
C THR A 142 8.52 0.50 2.95
N PRO A 143 9.29 0.10 3.97
CA PRO A 143 9.04 -1.07 4.82
C PRO A 143 8.11 -0.71 5.99
N THR A 144 6.95 -0.14 5.68
CA THR A 144 6.03 0.43 6.67
C THR A 144 4.61 -0.01 6.40
N CYS A 145 3.74 0.11 7.39
CA CYS A 145 2.29 0.13 7.19
C CYS A 145 1.77 1.55 6.98
N LEU A 146 0.54 1.66 6.49
CA LEU A 146 -0.22 2.91 6.58
C LEU A 146 -0.88 3.00 7.94
N ALA A 147 -0.80 4.17 8.57
CA ALA A 147 -1.41 4.40 9.87
C ALA A 147 -2.93 4.46 9.76
N ILE A 148 -3.60 3.78 10.69
CA ILE A 148 -5.05 3.85 10.92
C ILE A 148 -5.44 5.03 11.83
N GLU A 149 -4.44 5.76 12.33
CA GLU A 149 -4.55 6.98 13.12
C GLU A 149 -3.89 8.15 12.38
N PRO A 150 -4.24 9.42 12.69
CA PRO A 150 -3.66 10.60 12.04
C PRO A 150 -2.24 10.94 12.52
N TYR A 151 -1.52 9.97 13.09
CA TYR A 151 -0.15 10.14 13.58
C TYR A 151 0.68 8.86 13.38
N PRO A 152 2.02 8.96 13.35
CA PRO A 152 2.90 7.81 13.30
C PRO A 152 2.72 6.92 14.53
N SER A 153 2.80 5.61 14.34
CA SER A 153 2.65 4.63 15.43
C SER A 153 3.43 3.35 15.13
N VAL A 154 3.73 2.58 16.16
CA VAL A 154 4.20 1.20 16.02
C VAL A 154 3.05 0.30 16.37
N ASN A 155 2.75 -0.63 15.47
CA ASN A 155 1.65 -1.58 15.63
C ASN A 155 2.17 -3.00 15.45
N PHE A 156 1.41 -3.98 15.91
CA PHE A 156 1.69 -5.37 15.63
C PHE A 156 1.17 -5.77 14.25
N PHE A 157 1.99 -6.50 13.51
CA PHE A 157 1.70 -7.04 12.19
C PHE A 157 1.87 -8.55 12.21
N LEU A 158 0.86 -9.28 11.76
CA LEU A 158 0.91 -10.71 11.58
C LEU A 158 1.53 -11.02 10.21
N MET A 159 2.74 -11.55 10.22
CA MET A 159 3.42 -12.03 9.01
C MET A 159 2.82 -13.36 8.57
N ALA A 160 2.13 -13.36 7.43
CA ALA A 160 1.37 -14.51 6.95
C ALA A 160 1.41 -14.64 5.42
N ASN A 161 2.62 -14.67 4.83
CA ASN A 161 2.81 -14.71 3.38
C ASN A 161 2.04 -13.57 2.68
N ASN A 162 1.08 -13.93 1.81
CA ASN A 162 0.31 -13.01 0.98
C ASN A 162 -0.96 -12.48 1.67
N VAL A 163 -1.20 -12.81 2.94
CA VAL A 163 -2.35 -12.32 3.73
C VAL A 163 -1.90 -11.63 5.03
N GLY A 164 -0.68 -11.06 5.01
CA GLY A 164 -0.14 -10.34 6.16
C GLY A 164 -0.91 -9.06 6.46
N ARG A 165 -1.14 -8.76 7.74
CA ARG A 165 -2.01 -7.63 8.15
C ARG A 165 -1.65 -7.06 9.51
N LEU A 166 -2.10 -5.83 9.79
CA LEU A 166 -2.12 -5.31 11.16
C LEU A 166 -3.04 -6.19 12.02
N HIS A 167 -2.50 -6.71 13.12
CA HIS A 167 -3.21 -7.64 13.98
C HIS A 167 -2.53 -7.72 15.35
N GLU A 168 -3.30 -7.49 16.41
CA GLU A 168 -2.80 -7.57 17.78
C GLU A 168 -2.54 -9.04 18.20
N PRO A 169 -1.47 -9.31 18.97
CA PRO A 169 -1.27 -10.63 19.55
C PRO A 169 -2.45 -11.00 20.44
N ASN A 170 -3.07 -12.15 20.17
CA ASN A 170 -4.26 -12.68 20.89
C ASN A 170 -5.59 -11.95 20.62
N ALA A 171 -5.68 -11.10 19.60
CA ALA A 171 -6.98 -10.61 19.15
C ALA A 171 -7.86 -11.77 18.63
N SER A 172 -9.17 -11.61 18.78
CA SER A 172 -10.16 -12.58 18.30
C SER A 172 -10.57 -12.25 16.88
N ASP A 173 -10.27 -13.14 15.94
CA ASP A 173 -10.64 -13.03 14.53
C ASP A 173 -12.07 -13.52 14.22
N ILE A 174 -12.97 -13.55 15.21
CA ILE A 174 -14.37 -14.01 15.02
C ILE A 174 -15.09 -13.31 13.85
N HIS A 175 -14.70 -12.08 13.52
CA HIS A 175 -15.30 -11.28 12.44
C HIS A 175 -14.51 -11.30 11.12
N LEU A 176 -13.32 -11.91 11.10
CA LEU A 176 -12.49 -12.09 9.90
C LEU A 176 -12.43 -13.60 9.63
N PRO A 177 -13.38 -14.16 8.86
CA PRO A 177 -13.44 -15.60 8.66
C PRO A 177 -12.11 -16.09 8.10
N ASN A 178 -11.50 -17.06 8.79
CA ASN A 178 -10.30 -17.72 8.31
C ASN A 178 -10.57 -18.22 6.88
N SER A 179 -9.93 -17.61 5.89
CA SER A 179 -9.77 -18.29 4.61
C SER A 179 -8.80 -19.47 4.83
N ALA A 180 -8.79 -20.45 3.92
CA ALA A 180 -7.78 -21.51 3.97
C ALA A 180 -6.33 -20.95 3.88
N ASP A 181 -6.18 -19.68 3.46
CA ASP A 181 -4.92 -18.94 3.39
C ASP A 181 -4.58 -18.22 4.71
N VAL A 182 -5.57 -17.94 5.57
CA VAL A 182 -5.43 -17.37 6.92
C VAL A 182 -5.29 -18.51 7.91
N VAL A 183 -4.19 -19.26 7.83
CA VAL A 183 -3.82 -20.18 8.90
C VAL A 183 -3.06 -19.37 9.96
N HIS A 184 -3.59 -19.38 11.19
CA HIS A 184 -3.08 -18.83 12.47
C HIS A 184 -1.63 -19.17 12.87
N ASN A 185 -0.79 -19.57 11.91
CA ASN A 185 0.60 -19.98 12.08
C ASN A 185 1.59 -18.86 11.72
N GLY A 186 1.12 -17.62 11.56
CA GLY A 186 1.98 -16.46 11.30
C GLY A 186 2.77 -16.03 12.52
N VAL A 187 3.77 -15.17 12.31
CA VAL A 187 4.57 -14.58 13.38
C VAL A 187 4.26 -13.11 13.49
N HIS A 188 4.00 -12.62 14.70
CA HIS A 188 3.83 -11.20 14.94
C HIS A 188 5.17 -10.48 15.00
N ILE A 189 5.24 -9.32 14.36
CA ILE A 189 6.34 -8.38 14.46
C ILE A 189 5.81 -6.96 14.71
N SER A 190 6.62 -6.11 15.33
CA SER A 190 6.34 -4.69 15.41
C SER A 190 6.69 -4.01 14.09
N VAL A 191 5.83 -3.12 13.61
CA VAL A 191 6.05 -2.36 12.37
C VAL A 191 5.74 -0.89 12.58
N GLN A 192 6.52 -0.01 11.95
CA GLN A 192 6.22 1.41 11.93
C GLN A 192 5.14 1.70 10.90
N CYS A 193 4.11 2.42 11.31
CA CYS A 193 3.11 2.97 10.41
C CYS A 193 3.24 4.49 10.32
N PHE A 194 3.02 5.03 9.12
CA PHE A 194 2.91 6.47 8.88
C PHE A 194 1.56 6.82 8.28
N PRO A 195 0.96 7.96 8.65
CA PRO A 195 -0.13 8.54 7.88
C PRO A 195 0.27 8.65 6.41
N PHE A 196 -0.63 8.26 5.52
CA PHE A 196 -0.36 8.26 4.08
C PHE A 196 0.16 9.62 3.59
N ILE A 197 -0.42 10.70 4.11
CA ILE A 197 -0.06 12.06 3.72
C ILE A 197 1.39 12.42 4.08
N ASP A 198 1.95 11.87 5.15
CA ASP A 198 3.33 12.17 5.57
C ASP A 198 4.35 11.58 4.59
N LEU A 199 4.06 10.39 4.05
CA LEU A 199 4.86 9.77 2.99
C LEU A 199 4.80 10.61 1.70
N MET A 200 3.62 11.16 1.37
CA MET A 200 3.43 12.00 0.18
C MET A 200 4.15 13.34 0.32
N PHE A 201 4.11 13.98 1.49
CA PHE A 201 4.91 15.17 1.77
C PHE A 201 6.42 14.90 1.72
N ALA A 202 6.88 13.76 2.27
CA ALA A 202 8.29 13.36 2.17
C ALA A 202 8.77 13.11 0.74
N LEU A 203 7.86 12.74 -0.16
CA LEU A 203 8.13 12.59 -1.59
C LEU A 203 7.88 13.87 -2.40
N ASN A 204 7.30 14.91 -1.80
CA ASN A 204 6.80 16.09 -2.49
C ASN A 204 5.79 15.73 -3.62
N ILE A 205 4.87 14.82 -3.32
CA ILE A 205 3.83 14.36 -4.24
C ILE A 205 2.47 14.85 -3.73
N THR A 206 1.69 15.47 -4.62
CA THR A 206 0.35 15.99 -4.31
C THR A 206 -0.72 15.42 -5.24
N THR A 207 -0.32 14.72 -6.31
CA THR A 207 -1.24 14.09 -7.27
C THR A 207 -0.85 12.64 -7.50
N ILE A 208 -1.83 11.75 -7.34
CA ILE A 208 -1.70 10.31 -7.56
C ILE A 208 -2.79 9.90 -8.56
N ASN A 209 -2.38 9.28 -9.67
CA ASN A 209 -3.32 8.81 -10.67
C ASN A 209 -4.02 7.54 -10.18
N TYR A 210 -3.29 6.64 -9.50
CA TYR A 210 -3.82 5.36 -9.05
C TYR A 210 -3.32 4.98 -7.65
N PHE A 211 -4.23 4.70 -6.73
CA PHE A 211 -3.91 4.15 -5.42
C PHE A 211 -4.55 2.75 -5.27
N SER A 212 -3.73 1.70 -5.31
CA SER A 212 -4.11 0.34 -4.92
C SER A 212 -3.96 0.17 -3.40
N LEU A 213 -5.06 -0.15 -2.71
CA LEU A 213 -5.11 -0.37 -1.26
C LEU A 213 -5.70 -1.75 -0.98
N ASP A 214 -4.82 -2.69 -0.67
CA ASP A 214 -5.13 -4.08 -0.35
C ASP A 214 -4.29 -4.48 0.86
N ILE A 215 -4.85 -4.32 2.07
CA ILE A 215 -4.11 -4.48 3.33
C ILE A 215 -4.84 -5.41 4.30
N GLU A 216 -5.70 -6.26 3.75
CA GLU A 216 -6.31 -7.40 4.43
C GLU A 216 -7.15 -6.99 5.67
N GLY A 217 -7.89 -5.88 5.57
CA GLY A 217 -9.03 -5.56 6.46
C GLY A 217 -9.04 -4.19 7.15
N HIS A 218 -8.02 -3.35 6.93
CA HIS A 218 -7.93 -2.00 7.53
C HIS A 218 -8.13 -0.87 6.51
N GLU A 219 -8.65 -1.17 5.33
CA GLU A 219 -8.76 -0.24 4.19
C GLU A 219 -9.55 1.00 4.57
N LEU A 220 -10.74 0.82 5.16
CA LEU A 220 -11.60 1.95 5.54
C LEU A 220 -10.97 2.83 6.63
N GLN A 221 -10.26 2.23 7.58
CA GLN A 221 -9.57 2.94 8.65
C GLN A 221 -8.45 3.81 8.07
N VAL A 222 -7.65 3.28 7.15
CA VAL A 222 -6.63 4.05 6.43
C VAL A 222 -7.26 5.16 5.59
N LEU A 223 -8.33 4.86 4.84
CA LEU A 223 -9.02 5.87 4.02
C LEU A 223 -9.57 7.04 4.86
N LYS A 224 -10.01 6.78 6.10
CA LYS A 224 -10.45 7.81 7.04
C LYS A 224 -9.34 8.76 7.50
N THR A 225 -8.07 8.37 7.42
CA THR A 225 -6.94 9.24 7.77
C THR A 225 -6.48 10.14 6.62
N ILE A 226 -6.94 9.90 5.38
CA ILE A 226 -6.52 10.68 4.21
C ILE A 226 -7.18 12.08 4.24
N PRO A 227 -6.39 13.17 4.21
CA PRO A 227 -6.90 14.52 4.06
C PRO A 227 -7.20 14.82 2.58
N PHE A 228 -8.36 14.37 2.08
CA PHE A 228 -8.76 14.48 0.67
C PHE A 228 -8.76 15.92 0.10
N ASP A 229 -8.80 16.94 0.96
CA ASP A 229 -8.70 18.36 0.55
C ASP A 229 -7.25 18.82 0.30
N MET A 230 -6.25 18.05 0.77
CA MET A 230 -4.83 18.38 0.65
C MET A 230 -4.11 17.57 -0.43
N ILE A 231 -4.67 16.43 -0.83
CA ILE A 231 -4.06 15.52 -1.80
C ILE A 231 -5.05 15.10 -2.88
N ASN A 232 -4.61 15.16 -4.14
CA ASN A 232 -5.42 14.76 -5.27
C ASN A 232 -5.15 13.29 -5.63
N ILE A 233 -6.14 12.43 -5.42
CA ILE A 233 -6.08 11.02 -5.84
C ILE A 233 -7.17 10.81 -6.87
N GLU A 234 -6.81 10.42 -8.09
CA GLU A 234 -7.77 10.36 -9.19
C GLU A 234 -8.55 9.05 -9.19
N THR A 235 -7.91 7.93 -8.85
CA THR A 235 -8.54 6.62 -8.75
C THR A 235 -8.02 5.81 -7.57
N PHE A 236 -8.90 4.98 -7.01
CA PHE A 236 -8.55 3.94 -6.05
C PHE A 236 -8.95 2.56 -6.56
N SER A 237 -8.17 1.54 -6.22
CA SER A 237 -8.62 0.15 -6.12
C SER A 237 -8.59 -0.19 -4.64
N VAL A 238 -9.72 -0.58 -4.07
CA VAL A 238 -9.82 -0.90 -2.65
C VAL A 238 -10.40 -2.29 -2.48
N GLU A 239 -9.65 -3.16 -1.82
CA GLU A 239 -10.07 -4.50 -1.43
C GLU A 239 -11.23 -4.40 -0.43
N PHE A 240 -12.26 -5.23 -0.59
CA PHE A 240 -13.45 -5.16 0.28
C PHE A 240 -13.79 -6.48 0.96
N SER A 241 -13.03 -7.56 0.75
CA SER A 241 -13.37 -8.87 1.33
C SER A 241 -13.28 -8.84 2.84
N HIS A 242 -12.28 -8.10 3.36
CA HIS A 242 -11.92 -8.13 4.78
C HIS A 242 -12.33 -6.86 5.53
N VAL A 243 -13.08 -5.96 4.88
CA VAL A 243 -13.63 -4.77 5.54
C VAL A 243 -14.73 -5.20 6.51
N GLU A 244 -14.44 -5.14 7.81
CA GLU A 244 -15.34 -5.59 8.89
C GLU A 244 -16.71 -4.89 8.84
N SER A 245 -16.70 -3.57 8.60
CA SER A 245 -17.94 -2.76 8.46
C SER A 245 -18.72 -3.04 7.16
N GLY A 246 -18.20 -3.91 6.31
CA GLY A 246 -18.77 -4.33 5.04
C GLY A 246 -18.56 -3.37 3.88
N LYS A 247 -18.74 -3.91 2.68
CA LYS A 247 -18.64 -3.21 1.39
C LYS A 247 -19.42 -1.88 1.34
N ARG A 248 -20.60 -1.81 1.97
CA ARG A 248 -21.46 -0.62 1.91
C ARG A 248 -20.87 0.57 2.64
N SER A 249 -20.29 0.37 3.82
CA SER A 249 -19.65 1.41 4.62
C SER A 249 -18.46 2.03 3.87
N LEU A 250 -17.70 1.21 3.14
CA LEU A 250 -16.63 1.66 2.26
C LEU A 250 -17.16 2.55 1.13
N ILE A 251 -18.21 2.10 0.43
CA ILE A 251 -18.84 2.86 -0.67
C ILE A 251 -19.35 4.22 -0.15
N ASP A 252 -20.13 4.22 0.93
CA ASP A 252 -20.73 5.44 1.49
C ASP A 252 -19.64 6.46 1.89
N PHE A 253 -18.53 5.98 2.49
CA PHE A 253 -17.41 6.84 2.82
C PHE A 253 -16.77 7.45 1.57
N MET A 254 -16.44 6.64 0.56
CA MET A 254 -15.80 7.11 -0.67
C MET A 254 -16.71 8.08 -1.45
N GLU A 255 -18.02 7.82 -1.50
CA GLU A 255 -19.01 8.74 -2.07
C GLU A 255 -19.01 10.09 -1.35
N SER A 256 -18.96 10.08 0.00
CA SER A 256 -18.86 11.31 0.81
C SER A 256 -17.59 12.12 0.56
N LYS A 257 -16.55 11.50 -0.01
CA LYS A 257 -15.28 12.13 -0.38
C LYS A 257 -15.20 12.52 -1.86
N GLY A 258 -16.31 12.43 -2.59
CA GLY A 258 -16.39 12.84 -3.98
C GLY A 258 -15.86 11.80 -4.96
N TYR A 259 -16.00 10.52 -4.66
CA TYR A 259 -15.71 9.42 -5.58
C TYR A 259 -16.99 8.67 -5.97
N TYR A 260 -16.97 8.00 -7.12
CA TYR A 260 -18.01 7.08 -7.53
C TYR A 260 -17.41 5.74 -7.94
N ILE A 261 -18.22 4.68 -7.92
CA ILE A 261 -17.81 3.35 -8.37
C ILE A 261 -17.72 3.35 -9.90
N TYR A 262 -16.52 3.19 -10.43
CA TYR A 262 -16.28 3.04 -11.87
C TYR A 262 -16.45 1.58 -12.32
N SER A 263 -15.92 0.63 -11.54
CA SER A 263 -16.00 -0.80 -11.84
C SER A 263 -15.84 -1.64 -10.58
N LEU A 264 -16.25 -2.91 -10.66
CA LEU A 264 -15.87 -3.95 -9.71
C LEU A 264 -14.88 -4.90 -10.39
N VAL A 265 -13.84 -5.31 -9.69
CA VAL A 265 -12.94 -6.39 -10.11
C VAL A 265 -13.16 -7.55 -9.14
N VAL A 266 -13.93 -8.54 -9.58
CA VAL A 266 -14.32 -9.70 -8.78
C VAL A 266 -13.99 -10.96 -9.57
N ARG A 267 -13.20 -11.85 -8.97
CA ARG A 267 -12.87 -13.15 -9.56
C ARG A 267 -13.58 -14.27 -8.84
N SER A 268 -13.96 -15.31 -9.60
CA SER A 268 -14.62 -16.49 -9.04
C SER A 268 -13.72 -17.36 -8.16
N ASP A 269 -12.40 -17.16 -8.20
CA ASP A 269 -11.42 -17.84 -7.37
C ASP A 269 -11.10 -17.08 -6.06
N ASN A 270 -11.84 -15.99 -5.77
CA ASN A 270 -11.65 -15.12 -4.61
C ASN A 270 -10.27 -14.45 -4.51
N LEU A 271 -9.49 -14.43 -5.60
CA LEU A 271 -8.14 -13.82 -5.60
C LEU A 271 -8.16 -12.31 -5.89
N ALA A 272 -9.34 -11.72 -6.14
CA ALA A 272 -9.52 -10.28 -6.28
C ALA A 272 -10.97 -9.90 -6.00
N HIS A 273 -11.16 -8.94 -5.10
CA HIS A 273 -12.43 -8.34 -4.72
C HIS A 273 -12.22 -6.85 -4.47
N ASP A 274 -12.03 -6.12 -5.56
CA ASP A 274 -11.79 -4.68 -5.49
C ASP A 274 -12.97 -3.88 -6.00
N ILE A 275 -13.17 -2.73 -5.38
CA ILE A 275 -13.95 -1.64 -5.97
C ILE A 275 -12.98 -0.64 -6.58
N ILE A 276 -13.17 -0.35 -7.87
CA ILE A 276 -12.46 0.75 -8.53
C ILE A 276 -13.28 2.02 -8.36
N PHE A 277 -12.76 2.96 -7.57
CA PHE A 277 -13.34 4.28 -7.39
C PHE A 277 -12.66 5.29 -8.30
N MET A 278 -13.44 6.21 -8.87
CA MET A 278 -12.94 7.35 -9.63
C MET A 278 -13.44 8.65 -9.03
N LYS A 279 -12.56 9.64 -8.92
CA LYS A 279 -12.91 10.97 -8.41
C LYS A 279 -13.85 11.66 -9.39
N TYR A 280 -14.86 12.37 -8.89
CA TYR A 280 -15.69 13.22 -9.74
C TYR A 280 -14.86 14.36 -10.32
N ASP A 281 -14.98 14.56 -11.63
CA ASP A 281 -14.42 15.72 -12.32
C ASP A 281 -15.46 16.85 -12.32
N TYR A 282 -15.42 17.67 -11.28
CA TYR A 282 -16.35 18.79 -11.13
C TYR A 282 -16.06 19.93 -12.14
N GLU A 283 -14.85 20.03 -12.69
CA GLU A 283 -14.50 21.08 -13.65
C GLU A 283 -15.13 20.82 -15.03
N ASN A 284 -15.21 19.56 -15.47
CA ASN A 284 -15.91 19.20 -16.72
C ASN A 284 -17.44 19.14 -16.59
N SER A 285 -17.98 19.06 -15.36
CA SER A 285 -19.43 19.00 -15.12
C SER A 285 -20.16 20.35 -15.33
N ASN A 286 -19.43 21.47 -15.22
CA ASN A 286 -19.96 22.82 -15.44
C ASN A 286 -19.88 23.27 -16.90
N LEU A 287 -19.24 22.50 -17.79
CA LEU A 287 -19.22 22.74 -19.24
C LEU A 287 -20.36 22.02 -19.98
N LEU A 288 -21.23 21.31 -19.25
CA LEU A 288 -22.38 20.57 -19.77
C LEU A 288 -23.73 21.04 -19.19
N LYS A 289 -23.77 22.24 -18.61
CA LYS A 289 -25.01 22.92 -18.21
C LYS A 289 -25.25 24.18 -19.02
#